data_AF-A0A6C1MUA2-F1
#
_entry.id   AF-A0A6C1MUA2-F1
#
_cell.length_a   1.000
_cell.length_b   1.000
_cell.length_c   1.000
_cell.angle_alpha   90.00
_cell.angle_beta   90.00
_cell.angle_gamma   90.00
#
_symmetry.space_group_name_H-M   'P 1'
#
loop_
_entity.id
_entity.type
_entity.pdbx_description
1 polymer ?
#
loop_
_entity_poly.entity_id
_entity_poly.type
_entity_poly.pdbx_seq_one_letter_code
_entity_poly.pdbx_strand_id
1 'polypeptide(L)'
;MSRLFFLLAFAAGLAVVAWIGQGFLGSDLLALTVTGIIALVYGFGFAELTGFRRTTGQLAQRLNSAPEKREQLEGWLAGLPEPVQFAVQKRIDGHFAALPSPQLTPYLVGLLVMLGLLGTFAGMIVTLSGAASALDSSTDLSAIRSALAAPIAGLSLAFGTSIAGVAGSAMLGLASTLSRRERLQVSRQLDNTLRQRLHHLSADYQRQQALQALETQANALPQMASAMETMTARMEQLGQQLEHSLSRNQQEFHSTVGSHYQSLADSVAQSLEKAQDTST
;
A
#
# COMPACT_ATOMS: atom_id res chain seq x y z
N MET A 1 11.79 19.97 12.26
CA MET A 1 12.48 19.59 13.52
C MET A 1 13.24 18.28 13.43
N SER A 2 12.66 17.20 12.90
CA SER A 2 13.33 15.89 12.81
C SER A 2 14.62 15.86 11.98
N ARG A 3 14.77 16.73 10.97
CA ARG A 3 16.04 16.91 10.23
C ARG A 3 17.19 17.38 11.12
N LEU A 4 16.93 18.30 12.04
CA LEU A 4 17.93 18.81 12.99
C LEU A 4 18.36 17.71 13.96
N PHE A 5 17.42 16.97 14.55
CA PHE A 5 17.75 15.86 15.46
C PHE A 5 18.58 14.77 14.78
N PHE A 6 18.27 14.44 13.52
CA PHE A 6 19.05 13.47 12.74
C PHE A 6 20.48 13.95 12.46
N LEU A 7 20.66 15.23 12.10
CA LEU A 7 21.97 15.83 11.88
C LEU A 7 22.77 15.96 13.19
N LEU A 8 22.10 16.28 14.30
CA LEU A 8 22.73 16.32 15.62
C LEU A 8 23.21 14.93 16.05
N ALA A 9 22.41 13.88 15.85
CA ALA A 9 22.81 12.50 16.14
C ALA A 9 24.05 12.09 15.33
N PHE A 10 24.09 12.48 14.04
CA PHE A 10 25.24 12.26 13.18
C PHE A 10 26.50 12.98 13.65
N ALA A 11 26.37 14.29 13.88
CA ALA A 11 27.48 15.12 14.30
C ALA A 11 28.03 14.65 15.65
N ALA A 12 27.16 14.26 16.58
CA ALA A 12 27.57 13.73 17.88
C ALA A 12 28.35 12.41 17.74
N GLY A 13 27.84 11.44 16.96
CA GLY A 13 28.54 10.17 16.76
C GLY A 13 29.88 10.35 16.03
N LEU A 14 29.91 11.18 14.98
CA LEU A 14 31.13 11.48 14.24
C LEU A 14 32.15 12.24 15.10
N ALA A 15 31.71 13.18 15.93
CA ALA A 15 32.58 13.90 16.86
C ALA A 15 33.26 12.96 17.86
N VAL A 16 32.53 11.99 18.41
CA VAL A 16 33.11 10.98 19.33
C VAL A 16 34.15 10.12 18.61
N VAL A 17 33.81 9.60 17.43
CA VAL A 17 34.74 8.75 16.66
C VAL A 17 35.98 9.54 16.22
N ALA A 18 35.82 10.80 15.80
CA ALA A 18 36.92 11.67 15.40
C ALA A 18 37.81 12.05 16.57
N TRP A 19 37.23 12.38 17.73
CA TRP A 19 37.99 12.71 18.94
C TRP A 19 38.85 11.54 19.42
N ILE A 20 38.27 10.32 19.41
CA ILE A 20 38.99 9.10 19.76
C ILE A 20 40.06 8.77 18.72
N GLY A 21 39.75 8.91 17.43
CA GLY A 21 40.71 8.71 16.34
C GLY A 21 41.90 9.66 16.42
N GLN A 22 41.68 10.93 16.82
CA GLN A 22 42.76 11.89 17.03
C GLN A 22 43.70 11.48 18.16
N GLY A 23 43.18 10.87 19.23
CA GLY A 23 43.99 10.35 20.33
C GLY A 23 44.95 9.21 19.93
N PHE A 24 44.69 8.55 18.80
CA PHE A 24 45.51 7.44 18.30
C PHE A 24 46.49 7.84 17.18
N LEU A 25 46.46 9.10 16.73
CA LEU A 25 47.39 9.59 15.71
C LEU A 25 48.83 9.55 16.24
N GLY A 26 49.62 8.61 15.76
CA GLY A 26 51.05 8.48 16.08
C GLY A 26 51.39 7.59 17.29
N SER A 27 50.41 6.96 17.94
CA SER A 27 50.63 6.06 19.07
C SER A 27 50.50 4.58 18.69
N ASP A 28 49.37 4.17 18.11
CA ASP A 28 49.09 2.77 17.79
C ASP A 28 48.33 2.63 16.45
N LEU A 29 48.95 1.92 15.49
CA LEU A 29 48.40 1.69 14.16
C LEU A 29 47.14 0.81 14.21
N LEU A 30 47.09 -0.15 15.13
CA LEU A 30 45.95 -1.06 15.27
C LEU A 30 44.72 -0.28 15.73
N ALA A 31 44.89 0.55 16.77
CA ALA A 31 43.85 1.46 17.25
C ALA A 31 43.25 2.32 16.14
N LEU A 32 44.13 2.91 15.32
CA LEU A 32 43.76 3.80 14.25
C LEU A 32 43.03 3.06 13.13
N THR A 33 43.45 1.85 12.77
CA THR A 33 42.75 1.02 11.78
C THR A 33 41.35 0.61 12.24
N VAL A 34 41.20 0.12 13.48
CA VAL A 34 39.87 -0.24 14.03
C VAL A 34 38.96 0.99 14.09
N THR A 35 39.45 2.12 14.57
CA THR A 35 38.68 3.37 14.64
C THR A 35 38.30 3.88 13.24
N GLY A 36 39.19 3.73 12.25
CA GLY A 36 38.91 4.06 10.85
C GLY A 36 37.82 3.19 10.25
N ILE A 37 37.81 1.89 10.54
CA ILE A 37 36.73 0.99 10.10
C ILE A 37 35.41 1.37 10.79
N ILE A 38 35.42 1.68 12.10
CA ILE A 38 34.23 2.17 12.81
C ILE A 38 33.67 3.42 12.12
N ALA A 39 34.52 4.39 11.78
CA ALA A 39 34.12 5.61 11.08
C ALA A 39 33.48 5.32 9.71
N LEU A 40 34.07 4.39 8.94
CA LEU A 40 33.56 3.98 7.63
C LEU A 40 32.18 3.32 7.75
N VAL A 41 32.04 2.34 8.64
CA VAL A 41 30.78 1.62 8.86
C VAL A 41 29.69 2.58 9.37
N TYR A 42 30.05 3.50 10.27
CA TYR A 42 29.15 4.54 10.76
C TYR A 42 28.67 5.46 9.62
N GLY A 43 29.59 5.92 8.77
CA GLY A 43 29.27 6.74 7.60
C GLY A 43 28.35 6.01 6.61
N PHE A 44 28.60 4.72 6.37
CA PHE A 44 27.78 3.90 5.48
C PHE A 44 26.35 3.75 5.98
N GLY A 45 26.16 3.50 7.29
CA GLY A 45 24.83 3.44 7.90
C GLY A 45 24.08 4.76 7.78
N PHE A 46 24.78 5.89 7.91
CA PHE A 46 24.16 7.19 7.76
C PHE A 46 23.79 7.52 6.30
N ALA A 47 24.59 7.06 5.34
CA ALA A 47 24.28 7.18 3.91
C ALA A 47 23.00 6.42 3.55
N GLU A 48 22.83 5.19 4.02
CA GLU A 48 21.60 4.40 3.86
C GLU A 48 20.39 5.13 4.44
N LEU A 49 20.49 5.62 5.69
CA LEU A 49 19.40 6.34 6.35
C LEU A 49 19.05 7.64 5.64
N THR A 50 20.03 8.33 5.05
CA THR A 50 19.77 9.54 4.26
C THR A 50 18.97 9.22 3.00
N GLY A 51 19.32 8.14 2.28
CA GLY A 51 18.54 7.64 1.16
C GLY A 51 17.11 7.29 1.56
N PHE A 52 16.96 6.54 2.65
CA PHE A 52 15.65 6.16 3.21
C PHE A 52 14.76 7.38 3.55
N ARG A 53 15.34 8.41 4.17
CA ARG A 53 14.62 9.65 4.51
C ARG A 53 14.26 10.46 3.27
N ARG A 54 15.13 10.51 2.25
CA ARG A 54 14.82 11.17 0.96
C ARG A 54 13.63 10.51 0.28
N THR A 55 13.61 9.19 0.16
CA THR A 55 12.49 8.42 -0.40
C THR A 55 11.20 8.66 0.38
N THR A 56 11.29 8.76 1.71
CA THR A 56 10.14 9.06 2.58
C THR A 56 9.62 10.48 2.38
N GLY A 57 10.52 11.46 2.24
CA GLY A 57 10.15 12.84 1.95
C GLY A 57 9.51 13.01 0.57
N GLN A 58 10.04 12.33 -0.45
CA GLN A 58 9.45 12.32 -1.79
C GLN A 58 8.04 11.72 -1.79
N LEU A 59 7.83 10.61 -1.08
CA LEU A 59 6.50 10.02 -0.91
C LEU A 59 5.54 11.01 -0.22
N ALA A 60 5.97 11.64 0.88
CA ALA A 60 5.15 12.61 1.60
C ALA A 60 4.77 13.82 0.72
N GLN A 61 5.71 14.33 -0.08
CA GLN A 61 5.45 15.44 -1.00
C GLN A 61 4.47 15.04 -2.10
N ARG A 62 4.63 13.84 -2.69
CA ARG A 62 3.73 13.33 -3.74
C ARG A 62 2.34 13.00 -3.23
N LEU A 63 2.20 12.64 -1.96
CA LEU A 63 0.90 12.44 -1.29
C LEU A 63 0.06 13.73 -1.26
N ASN A 64 0.71 14.90 -1.16
CA ASN A 64 -0.02 16.17 -1.16
C ASN A 64 -0.63 16.49 -2.53
N SER A 65 -0.07 15.94 -3.60
CA SER A 65 -0.58 16.01 -4.98
C SER A 65 -1.24 14.69 -5.38
N ALA A 66 -2.04 14.11 -4.49
CA ALA A 66 -2.77 12.87 -4.77
C ALA A 66 -3.77 13.07 -5.91
N PRO A 67 -3.85 12.14 -6.88
CA PRO A 67 -4.73 12.25 -8.04
C PRO A 67 -6.20 12.11 -7.65
N GLU A 68 -7.08 12.83 -8.34
CA GLU A 68 -8.54 12.73 -8.17
C GLU A 68 -9.19 11.80 -9.20
N LYS A 69 -8.52 11.61 -10.35
CA LYS A 69 -9.00 10.82 -11.48
C LYS A 69 -8.09 9.63 -11.76
N ARG A 70 -8.68 8.53 -12.25
CA ARG A 70 -7.97 7.27 -12.55
C ARG A 70 -6.88 7.43 -13.62
N GLU A 71 -7.13 8.24 -14.64
CA GLU A 71 -6.17 8.51 -15.73
C GLU A 71 -4.85 9.10 -15.20
N GLN A 72 -4.92 9.83 -14.08
CA GLN A 72 -3.76 10.43 -13.43
C GLN A 72 -3.08 9.48 -12.44
N LEU A 73 -3.74 8.39 -12.04
CA LEU A 73 -3.24 7.45 -11.04
C LEU A 73 -2.00 6.72 -11.53
N GLU A 74 -2.00 6.23 -12.78
CA GLU A 74 -0.85 5.53 -13.36
C GLU A 74 0.36 6.45 -13.49
N GLY A 75 0.16 7.68 -13.99
CA GLY A 75 1.22 8.69 -14.09
C GLY A 75 1.76 9.13 -12.72
N TRP A 76 0.88 9.25 -11.72
CA TRP A 76 1.28 9.55 -10.34
C TRP A 76 2.08 8.39 -9.72
N LEU A 77 1.63 7.14 -9.93
CA LEU A 77 2.29 5.93 -9.44
C LEU A 77 3.67 5.75 -10.09
N ALA A 78 3.79 5.97 -11.39
CA ALA A 78 5.07 5.94 -12.12
C ALA A 78 6.06 7.01 -11.65
N GLY A 79 5.56 8.12 -11.09
CA GLY A 79 6.38 9.17 -10.52
C GLY A 79 6.80 8.95 -9.06
N LEU A 80 6.38 7.86 -8.42
CA LEU A 80 6.82 7.50 -7.07
C LEU A 80 8.22 6.88 -7.09
N PRO A 81 8.97 6.95 -5.98
CA PRO A 81 10.23 6.23 -5.85
C PRO A 81 10.04 4.71 -6.03
N GLU A 82 10.87 4.08 -6.84
CA GLU A 82 10.83 2.63 -7.13
C GLU A 82 10.70 1.73 -5.88
N PRO A 83 11.42 1.98 -4.76
CA PRO A 83 11.32 1.11 -3.58
C PRO A 83 9.92 1.10 -2.93
N VAL A 84 9.12 2.15 -3.16
CA VAL A 84 7.83 2.32 -2.47
C VAL A 84 6.65 2.09 -3.40
N GLN A 85 6.88 2.13 -4.71
CA GLN A 85 5.85 2.04 -5.74
C GLN A 85 5.00 0.78 -5.59
N PHE A 86 5.63 -0.39 -5.47
CA PHE A 86 4.92 -1.67 -5.32
C PHE A 86 4.08 -1.73 -4.03
N ALA A 87 4.62 -1.24 -2.92
CA ALA A 87 3.91 -1.21 -1.64
C ALA A 87 2.71 -0.26 -1.68
N VAL A 88 2.85 0.89 -2.35
CA VAL A 88 1.75 1.85 -2.53
C VAL A 88 0.69 1.29 -3.48
N GLN A 89 1.07 0.68 -4.60
CA GLN A 89 0.16 0.03 -5.54
C GLN A 89 -0.68 -1.04 -4.85
N LYS A 90 -0.07 -1.96 -4.11
CA LYS A 90 -0.81 -2.99 -3.37
C LYS A 90 -1.82 -2.41 -2.38
N ARG A 91 -1.48 -1.29 -1.72
CA ARG A 91 -2.42 -0.61 -0.81
C ARG A 91 -3.57 0.07 -1.53
N ILE A 92 -3.34 0.61 -2.73
CA ILE A 92 -4.41 1.14 -3.60
C ILE A 92 -5.35 0.00 -4.03
N ASP A 93 -4.79 -1.17 -4.32
CA ASP A 93 -5.53 -2.39 -4.64
C ASP A 93 -6.23 -3.02 -3.43
N GLY A 94 -6.27 -2.35 -2.26
CA GLY A 94 -6.95 -2.82 -1.06
C GLY A 94 -6.15 -3.77 -0.18
N HIS A 95 -4.93 -4.13 -0.56
CA HIS A 95 -4.11 -5.10 0.17
C HIS A 95 -3.20 -4.44 1.21
N PHE A 96 -2.96 -5.12 2.32
CA PHE A 96 -1.93 -4.69 3.28
C PHE A 96 -0.53 -4.92 2.70
N ALA A 97 0.28 -3.87 2.59
CA ALA A 97 1.68 -3.96 2.25
C ALA A 97 2.51 -3.02 3.14
N ALA A 98 3.46 -3.55 3.91
CA ALA A 98 4.35 -2.69 4.69
C ALA A 98 5.28 -1.89 3.76
N LEU A 99 5.49 -0.62 4.08
CA LEU A 99 6.53 0.16 3.41
C LEU A 99 7.91 -0.43 3.77
N PRO A 100 8.86 -0.55 2.83
CA PRO A 100 10.17 -1.11 3.11
C PRO A 100 10.87 -0.32 4.22
N SER A 101 11.60 -1.02 5.08
CA SER A 101 12.44 -0.47 6.15
C SER A 101 13.94 -0.53 5.79
N PRO A 102 14.82 0.24 6.46
CA PRO A 102 16.26 0.08 6.32
C PRO A 102 16.65 -1.35 6.68
N GLN A 103 17.32 -2.06 5.77
CA GLN A 103 17.66 -3.47 5.96
C GLN A 103 19.04 -3.62 6.57
N LEU A 104 19.98 -2.73 6.21
CA LEU A 104 21.37 -2.87 6.57
C LEU A 104 21.69 -2.23 7.93
N THR A 105 21.02 -1.13 8.27
CA THR A 105 21.29 -0.36 9.49
C THR A 105 21.32 -1.22 10.77
N PRO A 106 20.40 -2.16 11.03
CA PRO A 106 20.47 -3.00 12.23
C PRO A 106 21.74 -3.84 12.31
N TYR A 107 22.22 -4.36 11.16
CA TYR A 107 23.46 -5.11 11.08
C TYR A 107 24.68 -4.21 11.29
N LEU A 108 24.66 -3.00 10.75
CA LEU A 108 25.74 -2.02 10.97
C LEU A 108 25.82 -1.60 12.44
N VAL A 109 24.68 -1.39 13.10
CA VAL A 109 24.65 -1.10 14.55
C VAL A 109 25.30 -2.24 15.35
N GLY A 110 24.96 -3.50 15.05
CA GLY A 110 25.59 -4.66 15.68
C GLY A 110 27.08 -4.78 15.36
N LEU A 111 27.47 -4.51 14.11
CA LEU A 111 28.86 -4.52 13.66
C LEU A 111 29.69 -3.45 14.39
N LEU A 112 29.16 -2.24 14.60
CA LEU A 112 29.86 -1.19 15.36
C LEU A 112 30.16 -1.63 16.80
N VAL A 113 29.22 -2.31 17.46
CA VAL A 113 29.43 -2.85 18.81
C VAL A 113 30.51 -3.93 18.77
N MET A 114 30.42 -4.84 17.80
CA MET A 114 31.40 -5.93 17.66
C MET A 114 32.82 -5.39 17.38
N LEU A 115 32.95 -4.35 16.55
CA LEU A 115 34.23 -3.67 16.31
C LEU A 115 34.76 -2.97 17.55
N GLY A 116 33.88 -2.37 18.36
CA GLY A 116 34.27 -1.81 19.65
C GLY A 116 34.86 -2.87 20.60
N LEU A 117 34.21 -4.04 20.68
CA LEU A 117 34.71 -5.18 21.45
C LEU A 117 36.00 -5.77 20.89
N LEU A 118 36.16 -5.80 19.56
CA LEU A 118 37.40 -6.21 18.90
C LEU A 118 38.57 -5.29 19.27
N GLY A 119 38.32 -3.98 19.36
CA GLY A 119 39.31 -3.03 19.84
C GLY A 119 39.68 -3.24 21.30
N THR A 120 38.71 -3.60 22.17
CA THR A 120 38.99 -4.03 23.55
C THR A 120 39.93 -5.24 23.59
N PHE A 121 39.64 -6.25 22.77
CA PHE A 121 40.45 -7.45 22.69
C PHE A 121 41.89 -7.13 22.24
N ALA A 122 42.04 -6.29 21.22
CA ALA A 122 43.35 -5.85 20.76
C ALA A 122 44.12 -5.04 21.83
N GLY A 123 43.45 -4.13 22.54
CA GLY A 123 44.06 -3.37 23.63
C GLY A 123 44.53 -4.25 24.79
N MET A 124 43.81 -5.34 25.08
CA MET A 124 44.28 -6.33 26.05
C MET A 124 45.52 -7.10 25.57
N ILE A 125 45.63 -7.43 24.28
CA ILE A 125 46.85 -8.05 23.72
C ILE A 125 48.07 -7.12 23.85
N VAL A 126 47.89 -5.82 23.56
CA VAL A 126 48.94 -4.81 23.74
C VAL A 126 49.33 -4.68 25.21
N THR A 127 48.35 -4.68 26.11
CA THR A 127 48.59 -4.65 27.57
C THR A 127 49.41 -5.86 28.03
N LEU A 128 49.04 -7.07 27.59
CA LEU A 128 49.70 -8.31 28.00
C LEU A 128 51.12 -8.42 27.44
N SER A 129 51.32 -8.07 26.17
CA SER A 129 52.66 -8.05 25.55
C SER A 129 53.58 -7.01 26.20
N GLY A 130 53.05 -5.83 26.53
CA GLY A 130 53.74 -4.83 27.31
C GLY A 130 54.19 -5.32 28.68
N ALA A 131 53.28 -5.97 29.43
CA ALA A 131 53.59 -6.56 30.73
C ALA A 131 54.59 -7.73 30.64
N ALA A 132 54.54 -8.55 29.58
CA ALA A 132 55.50 -9.63 29.37
C ALA A 132 56.92 -9.08 29.09
N SER A 133 57.03 -8.06 28.23
CA SER A 133 58.31 -7.41 27.92
C SER A 133 58.97 -6.74 29.13
N ALA A 134 58.13 -6.26 30.06
CA ALA A 134 58.57 -5.68 31.32
C ALA A 134 59.20 -6.70 32.28
N LEU A 135 58.61 -7.90 32.39
CA LEU A 135 59.13 -8.96 33.25
C LEU A 135 60.51 -9.44 32.77
N ASP A 136 60.72 -9.48 31.45
CA ASP A 136 61.98 -9.90 30.83
C ASP A 136 63.13 -8.89 31.04
N SER A 137 62.79 -7.62 31.30
CA SER A 137 63.75 -6.52 31.48
C SER A 137 63.96 -6.19 32.97
N SER A 138 64.44 -7.16 33.76
CA SER A 138 64.38 -7.08 35.24
C SER A 138 65.44 -6.19 35.94
N THR A 139 66.24 -5.38 35.22
CA THR A 139 67.42 -4.70 35.83
C THR A 139 67.56 -3.20 35.58
N ASP A 140 66.63 -2.55 34.88
CA ASP A 140 66.72 -1.12 34.59
C ASP A 140 65.49 -0.33 35.10
N LEU A 141 65.73 0.80 35.77
CA LEU A 141 64.67 1.70 36.25
C LEU A 141 63.84 2.26 35.08
N SER A 142 64.46 2.39 33.91
CA SER A 142 63.79 2.75 32.66
C SER A 142 62.80 1.67 32.20
N ALA A 143 63.14 0.39 32.40
CA ALA A 143 62.30 -0.75 32.07
C ALA A 143 61.07 -0.83 32.99
N ILE A 144 61.21 -0.49 34.28
CA ILE A 144 60.09 -0.44 35.23
C ILE A 144 59.09 0.68 34.86
N ARG A 145 59.56 1.83 34.39
CA ARG A 145 58.66 2.90 33.92
C ARG A 145 57.94 2.52 32.63
N SER A 146 58.65 1.91 31.68
CA SER A 146 58.08 1.37 30.44
C SER A 146 57.05 0.27 30.73
N ALA A 147 57.34 -0.58 31.71
CA ALA A 147 56.47 -1.65 32.19
C ALA A 147 55.11 -1.18 32.70
N LEU A 148 55.07 -0.01 33.34
CA LEU A 148 53.84 0.57 33.85
C LEU A 148 53.09 1.38 32.78
N ALA A 149 53.79 1.91 31.77
CA ALA A 149 53.19 2.69 30.70
C ALA A 149 52.43 1.81 29.68
N ALA A 150 52.92 0.61 29.38
CA ALA A 150 52.30 -0.26 28.38
C ALA A 150 50.88 -0.76 28.75
N PRO A 151 50.58 -1.14 30.02
CA PRO A 151 49.22 -1.45 30.44
C PRO A 151 48.27 -0.26 30.39
N ILE A 152 48.75 0.95 30.72
CA ILE A 152 47.94 2.18 30.65
C ILE A 152 47.59 2.49 29.19
N ALA A 153 48.56 2.35 28.28
CA ALA A 153 48.34 2.55 26.85
C ALA A 153 47.34 1.52 26.27
N GLY A 154 47.53 0.23 26.53
CA GLY A 154 46.63 -0.82 26.04
C GLY A 154 45.20 -0.70 26.61
N LEU A 155 45.07 -0.21 27.85
CA LEU A 155 43.78 0.09 28.46
C LEU A 155 43.09 1.30 27.80
N SER A 156 43.84 2.38 27.53
CA SER A 156 43.30 3.55 26.81
C SER A 156 42.83 3.21 25.39
N LEU A 157 43.55 2.31 24.71
CA LEU A 157 43.16 1.73 23.43
C LEU A 157 41.83 0.99 23.56
N ALA A 158 41.78 -0.01 24.44
CA ALA A 158 40.61 -0.86 24.64
C ALA A 158 39.34 -0.05 24.95
N PHE A 159 39.43 0.90 25.89
CA PHE A 159 38.30 1.74 26.25
C PHE A 159 37.93 2.73 25.14
N GLY A 160 38.90 3.34 24.47
CA GLY A 160 38.65 4.29 23.38
C GLY A 160 37.88 3.65 22.25
N THR A 161 38.34 2.53 21.71
CA THR A 161 37.63 1.83 20.62
C THR A 161 36.25 1.33 21.02
N SER A 162 36.08 0.89 22.28
CA SER A 162 34.78 0.47 22.81
C SER A 162 33.79 1.63 22.90
N ILE A 163 34.22 2.79 23.44
CA ILE A 163 33.39 4.00 23.49
C ILE A 163 33.01 4.46 22.09
N ALA A 164 33.95 4.44 21.13
CA ALA A 164 33.67 4.78 19.74
C ALA A 164 32.59 3.87 19.12
N GLY A 165 32.72 2.55 19.31
CA GLY A 165 31.76 1.57 18.81
C GLY A 165 30.38 1.69 19.44
N VAL A 166 30.30 1.83 20.77
CA VAL A 166 29.04 1.98 21.52
C VAL A 166 28.35 3.32 21.23
N ALA A 167 29.10 4.43 21.23
CA ALA A 167 28.54 5.74 20.92
C ALA A 167 28.05 5.81 19.47
N GLY A 168 28.85 5.28 18.53
CA GLY A 168 28.45 5.20 17.13
C GLY A 168 27.21 4.33 16.91
N SER A 169 27.14 3.16 17.55
CA SER A 169 25.97 2.26 17.44
C SER A 169 24.72 2.88 18.05
N ALA A 170 24.84 3.56 19.19
CA ALA A 170 23.75 4.28 19.85
C ALA A 170 23.23 5.43 18.97
N MET A 171 24.12 6.27 18.43
CA MET A 171 23.73 7.40 17.58
C MET A 171 23.12 6.93 16.25
N LEU A 172 23.67 5.89 15.64
CA LEU A 172 23.12 5.29 14.42
C LEU A 172 21.75 4.63 14.68
N GLY A 173 21.61 3.92 15.81
CA GLY A 173 20.34 3.32 16.23
C GLY A 173 19.25 4.35 16.53
N LEU A 174 19.63 5.47 17.16
CA LEU A 174 18.73 6.60 17.38
C LEU A 174 18.30 7.23 16.05
N ALA A 175 19.24 7.50 15.14
CA ALA A 175 18.95 8.03 13.81
C ALA A 175 18.02 7.09 13.00
N SER A 176 18.24 5.78 13.09
CA SER A 176 17.37 4.76 12.49
C SER A 176 15.96 4.80 13.06
N THR A 177 15.84 4.91 14.38
CA THR A 177 14.55 4.99 15.07
C THR A 177 13.76 6.24 14.67
N LEU A 178 14.42 7.40 14.62
CA LEU A 178 13.80 8.65 14.14
C LEU A 178 13.32 8.51 12.70
N SER A 179 14.14 7.92 11.83
CA SER A 179 13.80 7.71 10.42
C SER A 179 12.60 6.78 10.26
N ARG A 180 12.55 5.67 11.01
CA ARG A 180 11.41 4.74 11.02
C ARG A 180 10.13 5.42 11.52
N ARG A 181 10.24 6.27 12.55
CA ARG A 181 9.09 7.05 13.05
C ARG A 181 8.52 7.98 11.98
N GLU A 182 9.36 8.69 11.23
CA GLU A 182 8.92 9.52 10.10
C GLU A 182 8.20 8.68 9.04
N ARG A 183 8.76 7.52 8.68
CA ARG A 183 8.14 6.60 7.71
C ARG A 183 6.75 6.13 8.16
N LEU A 184 6.58 5.83 9.45
CA LEU A 184 5.30 5.43 10.01
C LEU A 184 4.27 6.56 9.94
N GLN A 185 4.68 7.81 10.17
CA GLN A 185 3.79 8.96 10.03
C GLN A 185 3.32 9.14 8.60
N VAL A 186 4.24 9.05 7.62
CA VAL A 186 3.89 9.13 6.19
C VAL A 186 3.04 7.93 5.75
N SER A 187 3.29 6.73 6.27
CA SER A 187 2.44 5.56 6.05
C SER A 187 1.00 5.82 6.50
N ARG A 188 0.80 6.37 7.70
CA ARG A 188 -0.54 6.69 8.19
C ARG A 188 -1.21 7.77 7.34
N GLN A 189 -0.44 8.77 6.91
CA GLN A 189 -0.94 9.80 6.00
C GLN A 189 -1.36 9.19 4.65
N LEU A 190 -0.61 8.23 4.14
CA LEU A 190 -0.96 7.47 2.93
C LEU A 190 -2.27 6.72 3.14
N ASP A 191 -2.40 5.97 4.23
CA ASP A 191 -3.60 5.19 4.52
C ASP A 191 -4.85 6.09 4.65
N ASN A 192 -4.69 7.27 5.28
CA ASN A 192 -5.75 8.28 5.36
C ASN A 192 -6.12 8.84 3.98
N THR A 193 -5.12 9.16 3.15
CA THR A 193 -5.33 9.69 1.79
C THR A 193 -5.99 8.65 0.90
N LEU A 194 -5.57 7.38 1.02
CA LEU A 194 -6.18 6.27 0.32
C LEU A 194 -7.65 6.13 0.67
N ARG A 195 -7.99 6.17 1.95
CA ARG A 195 -9.37 6.06 2.42
C ARG A 195 -10.25 7.26 2.02
N GLN A 196 -9.72 8.47 2.07
CA GLN A 196 -10.51 9.69 1.85
C GLN A 196 -10.62 10.08 0.38
N ARG A 197 -9.54 9.95 -0.40
CA ARG A 197 -9.45 10.48 -1.76
C ARG A 197 -9.33 9.43 -2.85
N LEU A 198 -8.87 8.23 -2.52
CA LEU A 198 -8.61 7.19 -3.53
C LEU A 198 -9.52 5.97 -3.38
N HIS A 199 -10.41 5.96 -2.39
CA HIS A 199 -11.28 4.81 -2.12
C HIS A 199 -12.22 4.51 -3.29
N HIS A 200 -12.77 5.54 -3.95
CA HIS A 200 -13.60 5.37 -5.16
C HIS A 200 -12.81 4.88 -6.38
N LEU A 201 -11.49 5.05 -6.36
CA LEU A 201 -10.58 4.57 -7.41
C LEU A 201 -10.08 3.14 -7.14
N SER A 202 -10.34 2.59 -5.95
CA SER A 202 -9.91 1.24 -5.59
C SER A 202 -10.64 0.17 -6.41
N ALA A 203 -9.93 -0.91 -6.73
CA ALA A 203 -10.49 -2.03 -7.48
C ALA A 203 -11.63 -2.74 -6.72
N ASP A 204 -11.57 -2.74 -5.39
CA ASP A 204 -12.61 -3.36 -4.54
C ASP A 204 -13.92 -2.59 -4.58
N TYR A 205 -13.86 -1.25 -4.54
CA TYR A 205 -15.05 -0.41 -4.69
C TYR A 205 -15.75 -0.66 -6.04
N GLN A 206 -14.96 -0.83 -7.10
CA GLN A 206 -15.51 -1.16 -8.43
C GLN A 206 -16.11 -2.55 -8.51
N ARG A 207 -15.49 -3.56 -7.88
CA ARG A 207 -16.08 -4.90 -7.80
C ARG A 207 -17.42 -4.84 -7.08
N GLN A 208 -17.51 -4.13 -5.96
CA GLN A 208 -18.78 -3.93 -5.26
C GLN A 208 -19.81 -3.22 -6.14
N GLN A 209 -19.44 -2.15 -6.84
CA GLN A 209 -20.36 -1.43 -7.71
C GLN A 209 -20.84 -2.30 -8.89
N ALA A 210 -19.96 -3.12 -9.47
CA ALA A 210 -20.31 -4.06 -10.52
C ALA A 210 -21.25 -5.17 -10.02
N LEU A 211 -21.01 -5.71 -8.82
CA LEU A 211 -21.90 -6.68 -8.18
C LEU A 211 -23.28 -6.06 -7.89
N GLN A 212 -23.31 -4.83 -7.38
CA GLN A 212 -24.56 -4.12 -7.11
C GLN A 212 -25.35 -3.82 -8.40
N ALA A 213 -24.66 -3.49 -9.49
CA ALA A 213 -25.29 -3.35 -10.81
C ALA A 213 -25.88 -4.69 -11.30
N LEU A 214 -25.16 -5.80 -11.12
CA LEU A 214 -25.66 -7.15 -11.43
C LEU A 214 -26.86 -7.55 -10.57
N GLU A 215 -26.85 -7.25 -9.27
CA GLU A 215 -28.00 -7.49 -8.38
C GLU A 215 -29.23 -6.67 -8.82
N THR A 216 -29.02 -5.40 -9.19
CA THR A 216 -30.09 -4.53 -9.68
C THR A 216 -30.69 -5.07 -10.98
N GLN A 217 -29.84 -5.54 -11.90
CA GLN A 217 -30.28 -6.20 -13.13
C GLN A 217 -31.02 -7.51 -12.85
N ALA A 218 -30.52 -8.34 -11.94
CA ALA A 218 -31.16 -9.60 -11.56
C ALA A 218 -32.55 -9.37 -10.95
N ASN A 219 -32.73 -8.28 -10.17
CA ASN A 219 -34.04 -7.90 -9.62
C ASN A 219 -35.02 -7.34 -10.67
N ALA A 220 -34.55 -6.86 -11.82
CA ALA A 220 -35.40 -6.40 -12.92
C ALA A 220 -35.94 -7.56 -13.79
N LEU A 221 -35.25 -8.72 -13.82
CA LEU A 221 -35.67 -9.88 -14.61
C LEU A 221 -37.06 -10.44 -14.19
N PRO A 222 -37.38 -10.62 -12.90
CA PRO A 222 -38.72 -11.02 -12.48
C PRO A 222 -39.81 -10.01 -12.85
N GLN A 223 -39.49 -8.70 -12.83
CA GLN A 223 -40.44 -7.66 -13.21
C GLN A 223 -40.75 -7.69 -14.72
N MET A 224 -39.76 -8.00 -15.54
CA MET A 224 -39.98 -8.25 -16.96
C MET A 224 -40.82 -9.51 -17.20
N ALA A 225 -40.57 -10.58 -16.44
CA ALA A 225 -41.36 -11.81 -16.54
C ALA A 225 -42.83 -11.58 -16.15
N SER A 226 -43.09 -10.86 -15.04
CA SER A 226 -44.47 -10.55 -14.62
C SER A 226 -45.17 -9.57 -15.56
N ALA A 227 -44.45 -8.61 -16.15
CA ALA A 227 -45.00 -7.74 -17.19
C ALA A 227 -45.36 -8.53 -18.46
N MET A 228 -44.54 -9.51 -18.86
CA MET A 228 -44.85 -10.41 -19.98
C MET A 228 -46.07 -11.28 -19.66
N GLU A 229 -46.14 -11.85 -18.45
CA GLU A 229 -47.29 -12.67 -18.00
C GLU A 229 -48.60 -11.85 -18.01
N THR A 230 -48.54 -10.60 -17.54
CA THR A 230 -49.67 -9.66 -17.60
C THR A 230 -50.06 -9.32 -19.04
N MET A 231 -49.08 -9.17 -19.93
CA MET A 231 -49.32 -8.90 -21.35
C MET A 231 -49.97 -10.11 -22.04
N THR A 232 -49.51 -11.33 -21.77
CA THR A 232 -50.13 -12.56 -22.30
C THR A 232 -51.56 -12.72 -21.78
N ALA A 233 -51.81 -12.47 -20.49
CA ALA A 233 -53.16 -12.51 -19.93
C ALA A 233 -54.09 -11.48 -20.59
N ARG A 234 -53.60 -10.25 -20.84
CA ARG A 234 -54.37 -9.24 -21.58
C ARG A 234 -54.64 -9.64 -23.01
N MET A 235 -53.68 -10.25 -23.71
CA MET A 235 -53.88 -10.75 -25.07
C MET A 235 -54.91 -11.86 -25.13
N GLU A 236 -54.88 -12.78 -24.17
CA GLU A 236 -55.84 -13.87 -24.06
C GLU A 236 -57.27 -13.33 -23.83
N GLN A 237 -57.42 -12.34 -22.96
CA GLN A 237 -58.69 -11.65 -22.73
C GLN A 237 -59.18 -10.88 -23.98
N LEU A 238 -58.28 -10.22 -24.71
CA LEU A 238 -58.59 -9.53 -25.97
C LEU A 238 -59.03 -10.52 -27.04
N GLY A 239 -58.39 -11.69 -27.13
CA GLY A 239 -58.77 -12.79 -28.01
C GLY A 239 -60.19 -13.28 -27.73
N GLN A 240 -60.52 -13.53 -26.46
CA GLN A 240 -61.86 -13.94 -26.05
C GLN A 240 -62.92 -12.87 -26.34
N GLN A 241 -62.61 -11.59 -26.11
CA GLN A 241 -63.53 -10.49 -26.45
C GLN A 241 -63.76 -10.36 -27.95
N LEU A 242 -62.71 -10.48 -28.76
CA LEU A 242 -62.82 -10.48 -30.22
C LEU A 242 -63.66 -11.65 -30.72
N GLU A 243 -63.44 -12.85 -30.19
CA GLU A 243 -64.21 -14.05 -30.52
C GLU A 243 -65.69 -13.87 -30.19
N HIS A 244 -66.01 -13.41 -28.97
CA HIS A 244 -67.38 -13.13 -28.57
C HIS A 244 -68.04 -12.06 -29.43
N SER A 245 -67.32 -10.99 -29.77
CA SER A 245 -67.86 -9.92 -30.62
C SER A 245 -68.11 -10.39 -32.05
N LEU A 246 -67.20 -11.19 -32.63
CA LEU A 246 -67.37 -11.79 -33.95
C LEU A 246 -68.55 -12.76 -33.98
N SER A 247 -68.64 -13.64 -32.98
CA SER A 247 -69.75 -14.59 -32.86
C SER A 247 -71.10 -13.88 -32.75
N ARG A 248 -71.18 -12.85 -31.89
CA ARG A 248 -72.38 -12.02 -31.73
C ARG A 248 -72.78 -11.31 -33.02
N ASN A 249 -71.84 -10.65 -33.69
CA ASN A 249 -72.10 -9.99 -34.98
C ASN A 249 -72.57 -10.98 -36.04
N GLN A 250 -71.99 -12.19 -36.08
CA GLN A 250 -72.41 -13.21 -37.03
C GLN A 250 -73.85 -13.67 -36.76
N GLN A 251 -74.20 -13.90 -35.48
CA GLN A 251 -75.56 -14.30 -35.07
C GLN A 251 -76.60 -13.21 -35.36
N GLU A 252 -76.26 -11.95 -35.09
CA GLU A 252 -77.11 -10.80 -35.41
C GLU A 252 -77.31 -10.65 -36.92
N PHE A 253 -76.24 -10.81 -37.70
CA PHE A 253 -76.34 -10.82 -39.17
C PHE A 253 -77.23 -11.96 -39.67
N HIS A 254 -77.03 -13.20 -39.20
CA HIS A 254 -77.86 -14.35 -39.59
C HIS A 254 -79.34 -14.14 -39.23
N SER A 255 -79.63 -13.59 -38.04
CA SER A 255 -81.00 -13.27 -37.62
C SER A 255 -81.62 -12.18 -38.49
N THR A 256 -80.87 -11.11 -38.78
CA THR A 256 -81.33 -9.99 -39.60
C THR A 256 -81.59 -10.45 -41.03
N VAL A 257 -80.65 -11.19 -41.64
CA VAL A 257 -80.79 -11.78 -42.97
C VAL A 257 -81.96 -12.76 -43.01
N GLY A 258 -82.11 -13.62 -42.00
CA GLY A 258 -83.26 -14.52 -41.90
C GLY A 258 -84.60 -13.78 -41.88
N SER A 259 -84.70 -12.69 -41.12
CA SER A 259 -85.91 -11.87 -41.07
C SER A 259 -86.22 -11.18 -42.41
N HIS A 260 -85.20 -10.69 -43.11
CA HIS A 260 -85.36 -10.10 -44.43
C HIS A 260 -85.76 -11.12 -45.49
N TYR A 261 -85.19 -12.33 -45.46
CA TYR A 261 -85.60 -13.43 -46.34
C TYR A 261 -87.04 -13.85 -46.07
N GLN A 262 -87.46 -13.93 -44.80
CA GLN A 262 -88.84 -14.25 -44.45
C GLN A 262 -89.79 -13.16 -44.94
N SER A 263 -89.47 -11.88 -44.72
CA SER A 263 -90.29 -10.76 -45.20
C SER A 263 -90.38 -10.69 -46.72
N LEU A 264 -89.29 -11.02 -47.44
CA LEU A 264 -89.30 -11.16 -48.90
C LEU A 264 -90.18 -12.34 -49.34
N ALA A 265 -90.07 -13.50 -48.68
CA ALA A 265 -90.90 -14.66 -48.97
C ALA A 265 -92.39 -14.36 -48.73
N ASP A 266 -92.72 -13.69 -47.63
CA ASP A 266 -94.08 -13.26 -47.30
C ASP A 266 -94.61 -12.24 -48.31
N SER A 267 -93.80 -11.25 -48.70
CA SER A 267 -94.17 -10.28 -49.75
C SER A 267 -94.40 -10.95 -51.10
N VAL A 268 -93.58 -11.94 -51.46
CA VAL A 268 -93.75 -12.70 -52.71
C VAL A 268 -95.01 -13.57 -52.63
N ALA A 269 -95.24 -14.28 -51.52
CA ALA A 269 -96.45 -15.06 -51.30
C ALA A 269 -97.71 -14.19 -51.40
N GLN A 270 -97.71 -13.03 -50.74
CA GLN A 270 -98.82 -12.09 -50.75
C GLN A 270 -99.05 -11.47 -52.13
N SER A 271 -97.99 -11.24 -52.91
CA SER A 271 -98.11 -10.79 -54.31
C SER A 271 -98.69 -11.86 -55.24
N LEU A 272 -98.34 -13.13 -55.01
CA LEU A 272 -98.88 -14.28 -55.75
C LEU A 272 -100.35 -14.51 -55.41
N GLU A 273 -100.72 -14.42 -54.14
CA GLU A 273 -102.11 -14.54 -53.66
C GLU A 273 -102.98 -13.41 -54.23
N LYS A 274 -102.48 -12.17 -54.20
CA LYS A 274 -103.17 -11.01 -54.79
C LYS A 274 -103.33 -11.13 -56.31
N ALA A 275 -102.35 -11.70 -57.02
CA ALA A 275 -102.46 -11.97 -58.45
C ALA A 275 -103.50 -13.05 -58.74
N GLN A 276 -103.68 -14.02 -57.84
CA GLN A 276 -104.67 -15.08 -57.96
C GLN A 276 -106.10 -14.57 -57.72
N ASP A 277 -106.30 -13.69 -56.74
CA ASP A 277 -107.60 -13.03 -56.47
C ASP A 277 -108.01 -12.02 -57.54
N THR A 278 -107.07 -11.43 -58.28
CA THR A 278 -107.37 -10.51 -59.39
C THR A 278 -107.78 -11.27 -60.67
N SER A 279 -107.74 -12.61 -60.65
CA SER A 279 -107.99 -13.48 -61.81
C SER A 279 -109.36 -14.17 -61.81
N THR A 280 -110.28 -13.79 -60.90
CA THR A 280 -111.68 -14.26 -60.83
C THR A 280 -112.66 -13.10 -60.97
#